data_AF-A0A2G9RDU4-F1
#
_entry.id   AF-A0A2G9RDU4-F1
#
_cell.length_a   1.000
_cell.length_b   1.000
_cell.length_c   1.000
_cell.angle_alpha   90.00
_cell.angle_beta   90.00
_cell.angle_gamma   90.00
#
_symmetry.space_group_name_H-M   'P 1'
#
loop_
_entity.id
_entity.type
_entity.pdbx_description
1 polymer ?
#
loop_
_entity_poly.entity_id
_entity_poly.type
_entity_poly.pdbx_seq_one_letter_code
_entity_poly.pdbx_strand_id
1 'polypeptide(L)'
;MYEVVAESPYFLECNNIVISDPHKGLQYLRKTDCAVREVEVLRALRLCASSLEPVAFRVPRVKKEFFQDDVFPPTRVTWEPALSAAEWLNGKDKQQRTINLCPADMTPVSQAPKEAPSKKFVPSSVYLQEKTDEQKKEELLNAMVAKLGNRDDPLPQDAFEGVDEDEWD
;
A
#
# COMPACT_ATOMS: atom_id res chain seq x y z
N MET A 1 17.44 6.25 17.97
CA MET A 1 16.69 5.00 18.26
C MET A 1 16.77 4.12 17.01
N TYR A 2 16.79 2.79 17.13
CA TYR A 2 16.88 1.89 15.98
C TYR A 2 15.69 0.93 15.96
N GLU A 3 15.14 0.68 14.77
CA GLU A 3 14.22 -0.41 14.49
C GLU A 3 15.04 -1.64 14.10
N VAL A 4 14.73 -2.79 14.70
CA VAL A 4 15.43 -4.06 14.45
C VAL A 4 14.60 -4.90 13.49
N VAL A 5 15.21 -5.30 12.37
CA VAL A 5 14.58 -6.11 11.32
C VAL A 5 15.37 -7.40 11.09
N ALA A 6 14.71 -8.44 10.58
CA ALA A 6 15.31 -9.76 10.38
C ALA A 6 16.23 -9.84 9.14
N GLU A 7 16.29 -8.77 8.34
CA GLU A 7 17.04 -8.70 7.08
C GLU A 7 18.02 -7.52 7.10
N SER A 8 19.10 -7.59 6.31
CA SER A 8 20.07 -6.49 6.19
C SER A 8 19.38 -5.17 5.79
N PRO A 9 19.68 -4.03 6.45
CA PRO A 9 20.81 -3.75 7.33
C PRO A 9 20.61 -4.09 8.82
N TYR A 10 19.56 -4.83 9.18
CA TYR A 10 19.17 -5.26 10.54
C TYR A 10 18.81 -4.14 11.52
N PHE A 11 19.43 -2.97 11.42
CA PHE A 11 19.15 -1.78 12.20
C PHE A 11 18.81 -0.63 11.27
N LEU A 12 17.59 -0.12 11.37
CA LEU A 12 17.14 1.06 10.65
C LEU A 12 17.06 2.21 11.65
N GLU A 13 17.76 3.31 11.36
CA GLU A 13 17.69 4.48 12.22
C GLU A 13 16.27 5.06 12.20
N CYS A 14 15.64 5.17 13.37
CA CYS A 14 14.33 5.78 13.48
C CYS A 14 14.44 7.29 13.34
N ASN A 15 13.40 7.92 12.80
CA ASN A 15 13.30 9.38 12.76
C ASN A 15 13.43 9.98 14.17
N ASN A 16 14.37 10.90 14.33
CA ASN A 16 14.57 11.64 15.56
C ASN A 16 13.84 12.98 15.46
N ILE A 17 12.94 13.25 16.41
CA ILE A 17 12.34 14.58 16.57
C ILE A 17 13.13 15.27 17.68
N VAL A 18 13.84 16.34 17.31
CA VAL A 18 14.53 17.20 18.29
C VAL A 18 13.61 18.35 18.61
N ILE A 19 13.22 18.45 19.88
CA ILE A 19 12.46 19.60 20.38
C ILE A 19 13.44 20.53 21.08
N SER A 20 13.52 21.77 20.63
CA SER A 20 14.47 22.77 21.13
C SER A 20 14.22 23.16 22.59
N ASP A 21 12.95 23.24 22.98
CA ASP A 21 12.59 23.73 24.30
C ASP A 21 12.69 22.64 25.38
N PRO A 22 13.24 22.95 26.56
CA PRO A 22 13.29 22.00 27.66
C PRO A 22 11.87 21.68 28.16
N HIS A 23 11.64 20.42 28.47
CA HIS A 23 10.41 19.97 29.13
C HIS A 23 10.75 19.34 30.48
N LYS A 24 9.84 19.53 31.44
CA LYS A 24 9.95 19.00 32.81
C LYS A 24 9.46 17.55 32.90
N GLY A 25 8.59 17.14 31.98
CA GLY A 25 8.04 15.80 31.96
C GLY A 25 7.10 15.55 30.78
N LEU A 26 6.73 14.29 30.62
CA LEU A 26 5.83 13.81 29.58
C LEU A 26 4.88 12.78 30.19
N GLN A 27 3.57 12.95 29.98
CA GLN A 27 2.54 12.01 30.42
C GLN A 27 1.81 11.45 29.20
N TYR A 28 1.83 10.13 29.02
CA TYR A 28 1.05 9.48 27.97
C TYR A 28 -0.41 9.35 28.36
N LEU A 29 -1.30 9.59 27.39
CA LEU A 29 -2.73 9.39 27.51
C LEU A 29 -3.12 7.98 27.08
N ARG A 30 -4.36 7.59 27.40
CA ARG A 30 -4.86 6.26 27.05
C ARG A 30 -5.10 6.19 25.54
N LYS A 31 -5.10 4.96 25.02
CA LYS A 31 -5.40 4.72 23.61
C LYS A 31 -6.80 5.19 23.21
N THR A 32 -7.76 5.17 24.13
CA THR A 32 -9.12 5.71 23.93
C THR A 32 -9.14 7.22 23.73
N ASP A 33 -8.11 7.94 24.17
CA ASP A 33 -8.00 9.40 24.04
C ASP A 33 -7.31 9.81 22.72
N CYS A 34 -6.82 8.84 21.93
CA CYS A 34 -6.14 9.07 20.66
C CYS A 34 -7.15 9.27 19.51
N ALA A 35 -6.81 10.15 18.56
CA ALA A 35 -7.61 10.36 17.35
C ALA A 35 -7.41 9.22 16.35
N VAL A 36 -8.21 8.16 16.48
CA VAL A 36 -8.13 6.93 15.66
C VAL A 36 -8.23 7.20 14.15
N ARG A 37 -9.12 8.12 13.73
CA ARG A 37 -9.28 8.51 12.32
C ARG A 37 -8.02 9.13 11.72
N GLU A 38 -7.25 9.83 12.55
CA GLU A 38 -5.98 10.43 12.14
C GLU A 38 -4.79 9.48 12.26
N VAL A 39 -5.06 8.20 12.55
CA VAL A 39 -4.05 7.16 12.81
C VAL A 39 -3.07 7.61 13.89
N GLU A 40 -3.60 8.30 14.91
CA GLU A 40 -2.84 8.74 16.07
C GLU A 40 -2.63 7.57 17.03
N VAL A 41 -1.39 7.09 17.12
CA VAL A 41 -1.06 5.91 17.92
C VAL A 41 -0.69 6.25 19.35
N LEU A 42 -0.28 7.49 19.61
CA LEU A 42 0.12 7.93 20.94
C LEU A 42 -0.18 9.42 21.08
N ARG A 43 -0.78 9.77 22.21
CA ARG A 43 -0.93 11.15 22.64
C ARG A 43 -0.22 11.32 23.97
N ALA A 44 0.52 12.41 24.10
CA ALA A 44 1.17 12.78 25.32
C ALA A 44 0.87 14.23 25.69
N LEU A 45 0.92 14.54 26.97
CA LEU A 45 0.94 15.90 27.49
C LEU A 45 2.36 16.20 27.95
N ARG A 46 2.99 17.16 27.28
CA ARG A 46 4.34 17.64 27.56
C ARG A 46 4.26 18.82 28.51
N LEU A 47 4.92 18.71 29.65
CA LEU A 47 5.01 19.79 30.62
C LEU A 47 6.22 20.68 30.30
N CYS A 48 5.96 21.92 29.89
CA CYS A 48 6.97 22.93 29.62
C CYS A 48 7.21 23.82 30.86
N ALA A 49 7.93 24.92 30.71
CA ALA A 49 8.21 25.84 31.81
C ALA A 49 6.94 26.42 32.43
N SER A 50 6.00 26.86 31.58
CA SER A 50 4.76 27.57 31.95
C SER A 50 3.51 27.08 31.18
N SER A 51 3.63 26.01 30.39
CA SER A 51 2.55 25.48 29.55
C SER A 51 2.47 23.95 29.63
N LEU A 52 1.30 23.42 29.29
CA LEU A 52 1.08 22.00 29.03
C LEU A 52 0.69 21.85 27.56
N GLU A 53 1.52 21.16 26.79
CA GLU A 53 1.37 21.07 25.33
C GLU A 53 1.02 19.63 24.94
N PRO A 54 -0.06 19.41 24.15
CA PRO A 54 -0.35 18.09 23.62
C PRO A 54 0.63 17.74 22.49
N VAL A 55 1.19 16.54 22.54
CA VAL A 55 2.06 15.95 21.51
C VAL A 55 1.37 14.71 20.96
N ALA A 56 1.14 14.69 19.65
CA ALA A 56 0.49 13.58 18.96
C ALA A 56 1.47 12.87 18.03
N PHE A 57 1.53 11.55 18.13
CA PHE A 57 2.32 10.69 17.25
C PHE A 57 1.38 9.95 16.32
N ARG A 58 1.58 10.12 15.02
CA ARG A 58 0.71 9.59 13.96
C ARG A 58 1.50 8.73 13.00
N VAL A 59 0.90 7.62 12.56
CA VAL A 59 1.47 6.79 11.50
C VAL A 59 1.00 7.33 10.15
N PRO A 60 1.90 7.66 9.21
CA PRO A 60 1.52 8.09 7.87
C PRO A 60 0.81 6.95 7.13
N ARG A 61 -0.45 7.16 6.72
CA ARG A 61 -1.24 6.18 5.95
C ARG A 61 -1.97 6.89 4.83
N VAL A 62 -2.11 6.19 3.70
CA VAL A 62 -2.79 6.69 2.50
C VAL A 62 -4.31 6.59 2.66
N LYS A 63 -4.80 5.44 3.14
CA LYS A 63 -6.23 5.10 3.20
C LYS A 63 -6.86 5.36 4.57
N LYS A 64 -6.85 6.61 5.03
CA LYS A 64 -7.35 6.99 6.38
C LYS A 64 -8.87 6.87 6.55
N GLU A 65 -9.61 6.73 5.45
CA GLU A 65 -11.05 6.48 5.42
C GLU A 65 -11.42 5.11 6.01
N PHE A 66 -10.48 4.16 6.01
CA PHE A 66 -10.62 2.87 6.68
C PHE A 66 -10.00 2.90 8.07
N PHE A 67 -10.58 2.12 8.99
CA PHE A 67 -9.99 1.90 10.31
C PHE A 67 -8.73 1.05 10.16
N GLN A 68 -7.60 1.53 10.67
CA GLN A 68 -6.31 0.85 10.55
C GLN A 68 -6.19 -0.26 11.60
N ASP A 69 -6.85 -1.40 11.39
CA ASP A 69 -6.89 -2.52 12.35
C ASP A 69 -5.55 -3.23 12.54
N ASP A 70 -4.63 -3.10 11.59
CA ASP A 70 -3.23 -3.51 11.73
C ASP A 70 -2.44 -2.62 12.71
N VAL A 71 -2.83 -1.36 12.84
CA VAL A 71 -2.19 -0.38 13.74
C VAL A 71 -2.87 -0.35 15.11
N PHE A 72 -4.18 -0.58 15.16
CA PHE A 72 -5.00 -0.55 16.37
C PHE A 72 -5.55 -1.94 16.72
N PRO A 73 -4.71 -2.85 17.27
CA PRO A 73 -5.19 -4.16 17.74
C PRO A 73 -6.16 -4.00 18.93
N PRO A 74 -6.86 -5.08 19.33
CA PRO A 74 -7.69 -5.09 20.53
C PRO A 74 -6.96 -4.48 21.73
N THR A 75 -7.47 -3.34 22.20
CA THR A 75 -6.79 -2.47 23.15
C THR A 75 -7.14 -2.87 24.57
N ARG A 76 -6.13 -3.11 25.41
CA ARG A 76 -6.34 -3.45 26.83
C ARG A 76 -7.04 -2.31 27.55
N VAL A 77 -8.06 -2.66 28.33
CA VAL A 77 -8.71 -1.77 29.28
C VAL A 77 -7.79 -1.63 30.49
N THR A 78 -7.21 -0.45 30.70
CA THR A 78 -6.22 -0.23 31.78
C THR A 78 -6.82 0.32 33.07
N TRP A 79 -8.07 0.80 33.04
CA TRP A 79 -8.75 1.40 34.19
C TRP A 79 -9.61 0.40 34.98
N GLU A 80 -9.69 -0.85 34.54
CA GLU A 80 -10.40 -1.91 35.24
C GLU A 80 -9.44 -3.04 35.60
N PRO A 81 -9.56 -3.63 36.80
CA PRO A 81 -8.74 -4.78 37.16
C PRO A 81 -9.27 -6.06 36.47
N ALA A 82 -8.36 -6.92 36.02
CA ALA A 82 -8.71 -8.26 35.53
C ALA A 82 -9.22 -9.19 36.65
N LEU A 83 -8.68 -8.97 37.86
CA LEU A 83 -8.87 -9.79 39.05
C LEU A 83 -8.97 -8.89 40.28
N SER A 84 -9.73 -9.34 41.27
CA SER A 84 -9.58 -8.78 42.61
C SER A 84 -8.26 -9.25 43.25
N ALA A 85 -7.75 -8.49 44.23
CA ALA A 85 -6.55 -8.86 44.97
C ALA A 85 -6.66 -10.25 45.63
N ALA A 86 -7.84 -10.57 46.20
CA ALA A 86 -8.09 -11.87 46.82
C ALA A 86 -8.01 -13.02 45.81
N GLU A 87 -8.57 -12.85 44.60
CA GLU A 87 -8.48 -13.87 43.56
C GLU A 87 -7.04 -14.12 43.10
N TRP A 88 -6.26 -13.05 42.92
CA TRP A 88 -4.85 -13.16 42.55
C TRP A 88 -4.02 -13.84 43.65
N LEU A 89 -4.24 -13.49 44.92
CA LEU A 89 -3.58 -14.16 46.06
C LEU A 89 -3.95 -15.65 46.17
N ASN A 90 -5.13 -16.04 45.71
CA ASN A 90 -5.55 -17.44 45.61
C ASN A 90 -5.00 -18.14 44.33
N GLY A 91 -4.06 -17.52 43.62
CA GLY A 91 -3.40 -18.10 42.46
C GLY A 91 -4.21 -18.06 41.17
N LYS A 92 -5.32 -17.31 41.11
CA LYS A 92 -6.04 -17.14 39.84
C LYS A 92 -5.24 -16.27 38.88
N ASP A 93 -5.29 -16.63 37.60
CA ASP A 93 -4.77 -15.84 36.49
C ASP A 93 -5.90 -15.56 35.49
N LYS A 94 -6.12 -14.30 35.15
CA LYS A 94 -7.10 -13.86 34.15
C LYS A 94 -6.46 -12.82 33.25
N GLN A 95 -6.75 -12.94 31.97
CA GLN A 95 -6.35 -11.96 30.98
C GLN A 95 -7.14 -10.67 31.14
N GLN A 96 -6.46 -9.55 30.90
CA GLN A 96 -7.09 -8.24 30.95
C GLN A 96 -8.10 -8.08 29.83
N ARG A 97 -9.26 -7.46 30.13
CA ARG A 97 -10.27 -7.16 29.11
C ARG A 97 -9.69 -6.27 28.02
N THR A 98 -10.10 -6.51 26.77
CA THR A 98 -9.76 -5.68 25.62
C THR A 98 -11.02 -5.05 25.01
N ILE A 99 -10.84 -3.95 24.28
CA ILE A 99 -11.87 -3.24 23.52
C ILE A 99 -11.41 -2.97 22.10
N ASN A 100 -12.34 -2.92 21.15
CA ASN A 100 -12.06 -2.48 19.79
C ASN A 100 -12.21 -0.95 19.71
N LEU A 101 -11.22 -0.27 19.14
CA LEU A 101 -11.22 1.19 18.96
C LEU A 101 -11.84 1.64 17.63
N CYS A 102 -12.32 0.71 16.80
CA CYS A 102 -12.97 1.00 15.53
C CYS A 102 -14.25 1.85 15.75
N PRO A 103 -14.33 3.05 15.18
CA PRO A 103 -15.58 3.82 15.16
C PRO A 103 -16.69 3.04 14.44
N ALA A 104 -17.94 3.25 14.85
CA ALA A 104 -19.09 2.48 14.36
C ALA A 104 -19.37 2.67 12.86
N ASP A 105 -18.95 3.81 12.29
CA ASP A 105 -19.11 4.20 10.90
C ASP A 105 -17.88 3.87 10.02
N MET A 106 -16.85 3.22 10.57
CA MET A 106 -15.64 2.87 9.82
C MET A 106 -15.53 1.36 9.57
N THR A 107 -15.01 1.02 8.41
CA THR A 107 -14.68 -0.37 8.05
C THR A 107 -13.18 -0.62 8.26
N PRO A 108 -12.77 -1.78 8.79
CA PRO A 108 -11.36 -2.16 8.90
C PRO A 108 -10.64 -2.19 7.55
N VAL A 109 -9.38 -1.77 7.51
CA VAL A 109 -8.57 -1.76 6.29
C VAL A 109 -8.29 -3.17 5.78
N SER A 110 -8.24 -4.17 6.67
CA SER A 110 -8.19 -5.59 6.29
C SER A 110 -9.38 -6.05 5.43
N GLN A 111 -10.52 -5.38 5.52
CA GLN A 111 -11.74 -5.66 4.75
C GLN A 111 -11.91 -4.72 3.54
N ALA A 112 -10.99 -3.77 3.35
CA ALA A 112 -11.05 -2.86 2.22
C ALA A 112 -10.90 -3.62 0.90
N PRO A 113 -11.61 -3.22 -0.18
CA PRO A 113 -11.43 -3.81 -1.49
C PRO A 113 -9.95 -3.74 -1.90
N LYS A 114 -9.39 -4.88 -2.32
CA LYS A 114 -8.04 -4.91 -2.88
C LYS A 114 -8.05 -4.07 -4.16
N GLU A 115 -7.30 -2.98 -4.17
CA GLU A 115 -7.11 -2.20 -5.39
C GLU A 115 -6.48 -3.09 -6.46
N ALA A 116 -7.05 -3.04 -7.68
CA ALA A 116 -6.43 -3.67 -8.83
C ALA A 116 -5.01 -3.13 -8.99
N PRO A 117 -4.02 -3.97 -9.35
CA PRO A 117 -2.65 -3.52 -9.50
C PRO A 117 -2.61 -2.34 -10.48
N SER A 118 -2.23 -1.16 -10.00
CA SER A 118 -1.97 -0.01 -10.85
C SER A 118 -0.89 -0.44 -11.86
N LYS A 119 -1.13 -0.25 -13.15
CA LYS A 119 -0.13 -0.51 -14.20
C LYS A 119 1.18 0.17 -13.78
N LYS A 120 2.23 -0.62 -13.52
CA LYS A 120 3.56 -0.08 -13.24
C LYS A 120 3.93 0.80 -14.42
N PHE A 121 4.07 2.11 -14.18
CA PHE A 121 4.52 3.03 -15.21
C PHE A 121 5.94 2.59 -15.60
N VAL A 122 6.13 2.27 -16.88
CA VAL A 122 7.45 1.90 -17.38
C VAL A 122 8.31 3.16 -17.27
N PRO A 123 9.51 3.12 -16.66
CA PRO A 123 10.34 4.31 -16.51
C PRO A 123 10.53 5.04 -17.84
N SER A 124 10.57 6.37 -17.83
CA SER A 124 10.77 7.18 -19.04
C SER A 124 12.02 6.78 -19.83
N SER A 125 13.03 6.22 -19.15
CA SER A 125 14.23 5.66 -19.76
C SER A 125 13.97 4.55 -20.78
N VAL A 126 12.86 3.82 -20.64
CA VAL A 126 12.48 2.76 -21.60
C VAL A 126 11.95 3.35 -22.91
N TYR A 127 11.36 4.54 -22.88
CA TYR A 127 10.87 5.24 -24.09
C TYR A 127 11.96 6.09 -24.77
N LEU A 128 13.04 6.40 -24.05
CA LEU A 128 14.19 7.17 -24.53
C LEU A 128 15.30 6.30 -25.14
N GLN A 129 15.18 4.98 -25.12
CA GLN A 129 16.10 4.12 -25.86
C GLN A 129 15.88 4.33 -27.36
N GLU A 130 16.87 4.95 -28.02
CA GLU A 130 16.92 4.97 -29.48
C GLU A 130 17.00 3.52 -29.98
N LYS A 131 15.93 3.06 -30.62
CA LYS A 131 15.92 1.74 -31.27
C LYS A 131 17.02 1.67 -32.33
N THR A 132 17.74 0.56 -32.37
CA THR A 132 18.76 0.32 -33.41
C THR A 132 18.11 0.28 -34.79
N ASP A 133 18.89 0.53 -35.86
CA ASP A 133 18.38 0.52 -37.23
C ASP A 133 17.75 -0.83 -37.62
N GLU A 134 18.23 -1.93 -37.05
CA GLU A 134 17.67 -3.27 -37.22
C GLU A 134 16.25 -3.38 -36.66
N GLN A 135 16.02 -2.84 -35.45
CA GLN A 135 14.69 -2.83 -34.82
C GLN A 135 13.69 -1.95 -35.57
N LYS A 136 14.15 -0.80 -36.08
CA LYS A 136 13.32 0.07 -36.93
C LYS A 136 12.95 -0.62 -38.23
N LYS A 137 13.90 -1.32 -38.86
CA LYS A 137 13.67 -2.08 -40.09
C LYS A 137 12.63 -3.18 -39.88
N GLU A 138 12.74 -3.94 -38.80
CA GLU A 138 11.80 -5.02 -38.49
C GLU A 138 10.39 -4.50 -38.21
N GLU A 139 10.27 -3.39 -37.49
CA GLU A 139 8.98 -2.74 -37.21
C GLU A 139 8.32 -2.20 -38.50
N LEU A 140 9.12 -1.64 -39.42
CA LEU A 140 8.67 -1.17 -40.73
C LEU A 140 8.20 -2.33 -41.62
N LEU A 141 8.91 -3.46 -41.57
CA LEU A 141 8.58 -4.68 -42.33
C LEU A 141 7.27 -5.29 -41.80
N ASN A 142 7.12 -5.40 -40.48
CA ASN A 142 5.88 -5.83 -39.85
C ASN A 142 4.71 -4.88 -40.17
N ALA A 143 4.94 -3.56 -40.20
CA ALA A 143 3.91 -2.60 -40.58
C ALA A 143 3.50 -2.72 -42.05
N MET A 144 4.45 -3.00 -42.97
CA MET A 144 4.14 -3.27 -44.37
C MET A 144 3.33 -4.55 -44.56
N VAL A 145 3.71 -5.65 -43.88
CA VAL A 145 2.97 -6.91 -43.91
C VAL A 145 1.55 -6.74 -43.36
N ALA A 146 1.41 -6.04 -42.23
CA ALA A 146 0.10 -5.75 -41.64
C ALA A 146 -0.77 -4.85 -42.53
N LYS A 147 -0.16 -3.90 -43.28
CA LYS A 147 -0.90 -3.03 -44.22
C LYS A 147 -1.29 -3.74 -45.51
N LEU A 148 -0.44 -4.60 -46.05
CA LEU A 148 -0.77 -5.32 -47.27
C LEU A 148 -1.77 -6.46 -47.03
N GLY A 149 -1.79 -7.03 -45.82
CA GLY A 149 -2.60 -8.20 -45.50
C GLY A 149 -2.19 -9.42 -46.34
N ASN A 150 -2.54 -10.63 -45.89
CA ASN A 150 -2.46 -11.79 -46.78
C ASN A 150 -3.58 -11.67 -47.82
N ARG A 151 -3.27 -11.08 -48.98
CA ARG A 151 -4.16 -11.10 -50.14
C ARG A 151 -4.03 -12.48 -50.80
N ASP A 152 -4.94 -13.38 -50.45
CA ASP A 152 -5.14 -14.68 -51.12
C ASP A 152 -6.11 -14.55 -52.31
N ASP A 153 -6.19 -13.37 -52.94
CA ASP A 153 -6.96 -13.21 -54.17
C ASP A 153 -6.17 -13.89 -55.31
N PRO A 154 -6.77 -14.84 -56.04
CA PRO A 154 -6.12 -15.44 -57.20
C PRO A 154 -5.77 -14.34 -58.20
N LEU A 155 -4.61 -14.47 -58.85
CA LEU A 155 -4.19 -13.46 -59.80
C LEU A 155 -5.21 -13.43 -60.96
N PRO A 156 -5.47 -12.27 -61.59
CA PRO A 156 -6.45 -12.18 -62.68
C PRO A 156 -6.20 -13.14 -63.85
N GLN A 157 -4.95 -13.58 -64.00
CA GLN A 157 -4.51 -14.58 -64.99
C GLN A 157 -4.95 -16.02 -64.65
N ASP A 158 -5.27 -16.31 -63.39
CA ASP A 158 -5.73 -17.62 -62.93
C ASP A 158 -7.22 -17.85 -63.28
N ALA A 159 -7.93 -16.80 -63.69
CA ALA A 159 -9.34 -16.84 -64.10
C ALA A 159 -9.53 -16.88 -65.63
N PHE A 160 -8.46 -16.95 -66.41
CA PHE A 160 -8.53 -16.99 -67.87
C PHE A 160 -8.55 -18.45 -68.34
N GLU A 161 -9.73 -18.97 -68.66
CA GLU A 161 -9.91 -20.29 -69.26
C GLU A 161 -9.47 -20.21 -70.73
N GLY A 162 -8.49 -21.05 -71.11
CA GLY A 162 -8.01 -21.12 -72.49
C GLY A 162 -9.12 -21.58 -73.43
N VAL A 163 -8.99 -21.26 -74.71
CA VAL A 163 -9.94 -21.71 -75.76
C VAL A 163 -9.80 -23.22 -75.94
N ASP A 164 -10.91 -23.97 -75.92
CA ASP A 164 -10.91 -25.44 -76.01
C ASP A 164 -10.28 -25.94 -77.33
N GLU A 165 -9.54 -27.05 -77.27
CA GLU A 165 -8.81 -27.60 -78.43
C GLU A 165 -9.73 -28.02 -79.60
N ASP A 166 -11.02 -28.26 -79.37
CA ASP A 166 -11.99 -28.65 -80.40
C ASP A 166 -12.54 -27.46 -81.23
N GLU A 167 -12.23 -26.21 -80.85
CA GLU A 167 -12.56 -25.00 -81.63
C GLU A 167 -11.47 -24.65 -82.67
N TRP A 168 -10.41 -25.48 -82.75
CA TRP A 168 -9.27 -25.28 -83.65
C TRP A 168 -9.25 -26.19 -84.90
N ASP A 169 -10.29 -27.01 -85.15
CA ASP A 169 -10.46 -27.82 -86.38
C ASP A 169 -11.46 -27.21 -87.38
#